data_AF-A0A5C8I2E1-F1
#
_entry.id   AF-A0A5C8I2E1-F1
#
_cell.length_a   1.000
_cell.length_b   1.000
_cell.length_c   1.000
_cell.angle_alpha   90.00
_cell.angle_beta   90.00
_cell.angle_gamma   90.00
#
_symmetry.space_group_name_H-M   'P 1'
#
loop_
_entity.id
_entity.type
_entity.pdbx_description
1 polymer ?
#
loop_
_entity_poly.entity_id
_entity_poly.type
_entity_poly.pdbx_seq_one_letter_code
_entity_poly.pdbx_strand_id
1 'polypeptide(L)'
;MDDVVRLPAASDPPDDGGVDALTIGRRIRQLRSERGMTLDELAAAVGRAPSQLSVIENGRREPKLTLLQSIARALGTTLDAILASETLDERSTLEIAVERAMRGQTFTALGIEPFRVGKTVPDEVLRAMLALQGEIDRLRDERAATPEEARRANVALRRLMRTQDNYFPELERRAEEILNAVDHPGGPLTQRTANDIAGHLGFTLHYVPDLPQTTRSVADIAHGRLYLSSGLTAKGDPRTAVLQALSSRILGHSEPTSYAEFLRQRVETNYLTGALLIPQSHAVPFLRDAKEARAISIEDLRDAYSVSYETAAHRFTNLATTHLGIAVHFLKVHESGTITKAYENDDVNFPADRLGAIEGQMCCRRWTSRVVFDVDDRFNPYYQYTDTGNGTYWCTARVEASSEGEHSVSVGVRFDDTKWFLGRDTPHRGVSKHSVDVCCRRAPAELEAAWRENSWPNVRTPRTLLATLPTGAFPGVDATDVYEFLEAHAPR
;
A
#
# COMPACT_ATOMS: atom_id res chain seq x y z
N MET A 1 -21.48 45.32 -4.10
CA MET A 1 -20.11 44.82 -3.84
C MET A 1 -20.25 43.33 -4.02
N ASP A 2 -20.25 42.93 -5.28
CA ASP A 2 -20.65 41.62 -5.77
C ASP A 2 -19.45 40.67 -5.68
N ASP A 3 -19.55 39.69 -4.81
CA ASP A 3 -18.57 38.60 -4.71
C ASP A 3 -19.04 37.45 -5.61
N VAL A 4 -18.59 37.49 -6.86
CA VAL A 4 -18.74 36.38 -7.81
C VAL A 4 -17.70 35.32 -7.45
N VAL A 5 -18.19 34.19 -6.93
CA VAL A 5 -17.41 32.98 -6.68
C VAL A 5 -16.74 32.53 -7.99
N ARG A 6 -15.41 32.68 -8.05
CA ARG A 6 -14.59 32.23 -9.18
C ARG A 6 -14.30 30.73 -9.01
N LEU A 7 -14.84 29.91 -9.90
CA LEU A 7 -14.51 28.48 -9.98
C LEU A 7 -13.03 28.30 -10.36
N PRO A 8 -12.29 27.37 -9.74
CA PRO A 8 -10.92 27.06 -10.15
C PRO A 8 -10.92 26.41 -11.54
N ALA A 9 -9.94 26.79 -12.38
CA ALA A 9 -9.74 26.19 -13.69
C ALA A 9 -9.46 24.69 -13.53
N ALA A 10 -10.23 23.86 -14.25
CA ALA A 10 -9.98 22.44 -14.36
C ALA A 10 -8.53 22.23 -14.85
N SER A 11 -7.75 21.48 -14.09
CA SER A 11 -6.44 21.01 -14.51
C SER A 11 -6.61 20.10 -15.73
N ASP A 12 -5.95 20.45 -16.83
CA ASP A 12 -5.94 19.63 -18.04
C ASP A 12 -5.44 18.21 -17.71
N PRO A 13 -6.18 17.15 -18.10
CA PRO A 13 -5.73 15.78 -17.93
C PRO A 13 -4.49 15.50 -18.79
N PRO A 14 -3.65 14.52 -18.41
CA PRO A 14 -2.44 14.19 -19.15
C PRO A 14 -2.74 13.80 -20.59
N ASP A 15 -2.03 14.44 -21.51
CA ASP A 15 -2.04 14.25 -22.96
C ASP A 15 -1.46 12.88 -23.33
N ASP A 16 -2.34 11.88 -23.46
CA ASP A 16 -2.02 10.63 -24.16
C ASP A 16 -2.17 10.92 -25.65
N GLY A 17 -1.05 11.12 -26.35
CA GLY A 17 -0.91 11.76 -27.68
C GLY A 17 -1.54 11.04 -28.88
N GLY A 18 -2.70 10.40 -28.72
CA GLY A 18 -3.55 9.88 -29.78
C GLY A 18 -4.90 10.59 -29.81
N VAL A 19 -5.29 11.15 -30.95
CA VAL A 19 -6.62 11.76 -31.13
C VAL A 19 -7.71 10.69 -31.00
N ASP A 20 -8.38 10.65 -29.85
CA ASP A 20 -9.46 9.71 -29.53
C ASP A 20 -10.57 9.70 -30.60
N ALA A 21 -11.05 8.51 -30.96
CA ALA A 21 -12.11 8.27 -31.94
C ALA A 21 -13.39 9.09 -31.65
N LEU A 22 -13.66 9.36 -30.37
CA LEU A 22 -14.77 10.21 -29.94
C LEU A 22 -14.57 11.68 -30.34
N THR A 23 -13.37 12.20 -30.14
CA THR A 23 -12.99 13.57 -30.54
C THR A 23 -13.11 13.75 -32.05
N ILE A 24 -12.58 12.77 -32.82
CA ILE A 24 -12.67 12.75 -34.29
C ILE A 24 -14.13 12.74 -34.74
N GLY A 25 -14.96 11.88 -34.13
CA GLY A 25 -16.39 11.79 -34.45
C GLY A 25 -17.14 13.10 -34.22
N ARG A 26 -16.85 13.80 -33.11
CA ARG A 26 -17.46 15.09 -32.79
C ARG A 26 -17.01 16.20 -33.72
N ARG A 27 -15.73 16.21 -34.12
CA ARG A 27 -15.21 17.18 -35.10
C ARG A 27 -15.89 17.03 -36.46
N ILE A 28 -16.09 15.80 -36.93
CA ILE A 28 -16.84 15.52 -38.17
C ILE A 28 -18.26 16.09 -38.07
N ARG A 29 -18.93 15.87 -36.95
CA ARG A 29 -20.30 16.37 -36.71
C ARG A 29 -20.36 17.89 -36.66
N GLN A 30 -19.38 18.54 -36.04
CA GLN A 30 -19.27 20.00 -35.99
C GLN A 30 -19.12 20.57 -37.41
N LEU A 31 -18.10 20.13 -38.15
CA LEU A 31 -17.82 20.58 -39.52
C LEU A 31 -18.99 20.31 -40.47
N ARG A 32 -19.69 19.19 -40.30
CA ARG A 32 -20.93 18.88 -41.03
C ARG A 32 -22.03 19.90 -40.72
N SER A 33 -22.20 20.25 -39.44
CA SER A 33 -23.24 21.19 -39.00
C SER A 33 -22.94 22.63 -39.42
N GLU A 34 -21.67 23.05 -39.38
CA GLU A 34 -21.21 24.36 -39.88
C GLU A 34 -21.48 24.53 -41.39
N ARG A 35 -21.47 23.43 -42.14
CA ARG A 35 -21.82 23.39 -43.56
C ARG A 35 -23.32 23.23 -43.84
N GLY A 36 -24.14 23.12 -42.81
CA GLY A 36 -25.58 22.89 -42.95
C GLY A 36 -25.94 21.53 -43.54
N MET A 37 -25.00 20.57 -43.58
CA MET A 37 -25.25 19.25 -44.18
C MET A 37 -25.96 18.31 -43.21
N THR A 38 -26.94 17.55 -43.71
CA THR A 38 -27.57 16.47 -42.95
C THR A 38 -26.66 15.23 -42.89
N LEU A 39 -26.90 14.32 -41.94
CA LEU A 39 -26.15 13.08 -41.84
C LEU A 39 -26.30 12.23 -43.12
N ASP A 40 -27.49 12.24 -43.71
CA ASP A 40 -27.80 11.51 -44.94
C ASP A 40 -27.06 12.11 -46.16
N GLU A 41 -26.98 13.44 -46.23
CA GLU A 41 -26.22 14.13 -47.28
C GLU A 41 -24.72 13.83 -47.19
N LEU A 42 -24.14 13.87 -45.99
CA LEU A 42 -22.73 13.50 -45.82
C LEU A 42 -22.52 12.02 -46.17
N ALA A 43 -23.39 11.13 -45.69
CA ALA A 43 -23.30 9.70 -45.98
C ALA A 43 -23.38 9.39 -47.48
N ALA A 44 -24.28 10.07 -48.20
CA ALA A 44 -24.38 9.99 -49.66
C ALA A 44 -23.09 10.51 -50.34
N ALA A 45 -22.56 11.65 -49.89
CA ALA A 45 -21.34 12.25 -50.45
C ALA A 45 -20.08 11.38 -50.27
N VAL A 46 -20.01 10.55 -49.22
CA VAL A 46 -18.92 9.58 -49.02
C VAL A 46 -19.27 8.13 -49.42
N GLY A 47 -20.44 7.89 -50.01
CA GLY A 47 -20.86 6.57 -50.48
C GLY A 47 -21.01 5.53 -49.35
N ARG A 48 -21.54 5.95 -48.20
CA ARG A 48 -21.74 5.10 -47.01
C ARG A 48 -23.18 5.15 -46.53
N ALA A 49 -23.58 4.14 -45.77
CA ALA A 49 -24.88 4.15 -45.11
C ALA A 49 -24.89 5.21 -43.99
N PRO A 50 -26.00 5.95 -43.77
CA PRO A 50 -26.13 6.92 -42.68
C PRO A 50 -25.84 6.32 -41.30
N SER A 51 -26.19 5.06 -41.10
CA SER A 51 -25.90 4.31 -39.86
C SER A 51 -24.39 4.17 -39.60
N GLN A 52 -23.57 4.00 -40.64
CA GLN A 52 -22.11 3.90 -40.50
C GLN A 52 -21.49 5.23 -40.08
N LEU A 53 -21.95 6.34 -40.68
CA LEU A 53 -21.53 7.69 -40.31
C LEU A 53 -21.97 8.05 -38.89
N SER A 54 -23.17 7.63 -38.49
CA SER A 54 -23.64 7.82 -37.11
C SER A 54 -22.74 7.13 -36.08
N VAL A 55 -22.32 5.89 -36.32
CA VAL A 55 -21.44 5.16 -35.39
C VAL A 55 -20.08 5.86 -35.27
N ILE A 56 -19.57 6.45 -36.37
CA ILE A 56 -18.32 7.21 -36.40
C ILE A 56 -18.48 8.55 -35.67
N GLU A 57 -19.54 9.34 -35.95
CA GLU A 57 -19.79 10.63 -35.28
C GLU A 57 -19.99 10.52 -33.76
N ASN A 58 -20.34 9.33 -33.28
CA ASN A 58 -20.50 9.03 -31.85
C ASN A 58 -19.28 8.30 -31.23
N GLY A 59 -18.15 8.21 -31.93
CA GLY A 59 -16.92 7.61 -31.40
C GLY A 59 -17.02 6.13 -31.07
N ARG A 60 -18.01 5.41 -31.61
CA ARG A 60 -18.20 3.97 -31.36
C ARG A 60 -17.38 3.09 -32.32
N ARG A 61 -16.78 3.69 -33.35
CA ARG A 61 -15.93 3.00 -34.32
C ARG A 61 -14.91 3.96 -34.90
N GLU A 62 -13.65 3.56 -34.87
CA GLU A 62 -12.59 4.28 -35.55
C GLU A 62 -12.74 4.20 -37.07
N PRO A 63 -12.79 5.33 -37.78
CA PRO A 63 -12.83 5.36 -39.23
C PRO A 63 -11.45 5.05 -39.82
N LYS A 64 -11.41 4.25 -40.89
CA LYS A 64 -10.16 4.04 -41.65
C LYS A 64 -9.71 5.35 -42.29
N LEU A 65 -8.39 5.52 -42.46
CA LEU A 65 -7.78 6.71 -43.09
C LEU A 65 -8.42 7.08 -44.44
N THR A 66 -8.72 6.07 -45.27
CA THR A 66 -9.38 6.26 -46.57
C THR A 66 -10.78 6.87 -46.45
N LEU A 67 -11.53 6.52 -45.39
CA LEU A 67 -12.85 7.09 -45.11
C LEU A 67 -12.72 8.51 -44.57
N LEU A 68 -11.76 8.77 -43.68
CA LEU A 68 -11.48 10.13 -43.16
C LEU A 68 -11.12 11.10 -44.29
N GLN A 69 -10.28 10.68 -45.25
CA GLN A 69 -9.95 11.48 -46.43
C GLN A 69 -11.15 11.74 -47.34
N SER A 70 -12.09 10.79 -47.42
CA SER A 70 -13.34 10.97 -48.16
C SER A 70 -14.26 11.97 -47.44
N ILE A 71 -14.35 11.88 -46.11
CA ILE A 71 -15.14 12.80 -45.28
C ILE A 71 -14.56 14.21 -45.35
N ALA A 72 -13.23 14.36 -45.28
CA ALA A 72 -12.55 15.64 -45.45
C ALA A 72 -12.88 16.29 -46.79
N ARG A 73 -12.85 15.52 -47.90
CA ARG A 73 -13.24 16.02 -49.23
C ARG A 73 -14.71 16.43 -49.31
N ALA A 74 -15.62 15.62 -48.78
CA ALA A 74 -17.05 15.93 -48.77
C ALA A 74 -17.37 17.17 -47.91
N LEU A 75 -16.68 17.30 -46.77
CA LEU A 75 -16.69 18.46 -45.90
C LEU A 75 -15.66 19.52 -46.32
N GLY A 76 -15.16 19.48 -47.57
CA GLY A 76 -14.25 20.45 -48.19
C GLY A 76 -13.19 21.05 -47.26
N THR A 77 -12.60 20.21 -46.44
CA THR A 77 -11.59 20.54 -45.42
C THR A 77 -10.39 19.59 -45.60
N THR A 78 -9.32 19.80 -44.84
CA THR A 78 -8.15 18.91 -44.87
C THR A 78 -8.29 17.78 -43.86
N LEU A 79 -7.56 16.68 -44.08
CA LEU A 79 -7.44 15.62 -43.08
C LEU A 79 -6.87 16.18 -41.78
N ASP A 80 -5.88 17.07 -41.87
CA ASP A 80 -5.27 17.73 -40.72
C ASP A 80 -6.30 18.54 -39.93
N ALA A 81 -7.27 19.20 -40.55
CA ALA A 81 -8.31 19.94 -39.84
C ALA A 81 -9.33 19.04 -39.09
N ILE A 82 -9.46 17.77 -39.50
CA ILE A 82 -10.26 16.77 -38.78
C ILE A 82 -9.46 16.19 -37.60
N LEU A 83 -8.14 16.11 -37.74
CA LEU A 83 -7.22 15.57 -36.73
C LEU A 83 -6.61 16.64 -35.82
N ALA A 84 -6.79 17.93 -36.12
CA ALA A 84 -6.23 19.04 -35.37
C ALA A 84 -6.77 19.08 -33.95
N SER A 85 -5.89 19.39 -32.98
CA SER A 85 -6.26 19.60 -31.58
C SER A 85 -6.88 20.99 -31.31
N GLU A 86 -7.38 21.67 -32.34
CA GLU A 86 -8.06 22.95 -32.16
C GLU A 86 -9.31 22.79 -31.27
N THR A 87 -9.59 23.82 -30.47
CA THR A 87 -10.68 23.81 -29.49
C THR A 87 -12.02 23.56 -30.16
N LEU A 88 -12.65 22.43 -29.84
CA LEU A 88 -14.06 22.18 -30.12
C LEU A 88 -14.91 23.30 -29.50
N ASP A 89 -16.13 23.51 -30.01
CA ASP A 89 -17.06 24.43 -29.38
C ASP A 89 -17.34 24.00 -27.92
N GLU A 90 -17.65 24.98 -27.05
CA GLU A 90 -17.81 24.76 -25.60
C GLU A 90 -18.82 23.63 -25.33
N ARG A 91 -19.89 23.57 -26.12
CA ARG A 91 -20.91 22.53 -26.02
C ARG A 91 -20.39 21.14 -26.37
N SER A 92 -19.65 20.96 -27.48
CA SER A 92 -19.08 19.65 -27.81
C SER A 92 -18.07 19.19 -26.76
N THR A 93 -17.33 20.14 -26.15
CA THR A 93 -16.43 19.85 -25.03
C THR A 93 -17.18 19.30 -23.82
N LEU A 94 -18.30 19.93 -23.44
CA LEU A 94 -19.17 19.45 -22.35
C LEU A 94 -19.79 18.08 -22.68
N GLU A 95 -20.27 17.87 -23.91
CA GLU A 95 -20.84 16.58 -24.32
C GLU A 95 -19.81 15.44 -24.25
N ILE A 96 -18.56 15.69 -24.68
CA ILE A 96 -17.46 14.72 -24.58
C ILE A 96 -17.12 14.42 -23.12
N ALA A 97 -16.97 15.46 -22.29
CA ALA A 97 -16.66 15.29 -20.89
C ALA A 97 -17.72 14.44 -20.16
N VAL A 98 -19.01 14.70 -20.43
CA VAL A 98 -20.12 13.92 -19.85
C VAL A 98 -20.12 12.48 -20.37
N GLU A 99 -19.94 12.26 -21.67
CA GLU A 99 -19.88 10.89 -22.21
C GLU A 99 -18.67 10.09 -21.69
N ARG A 100 -17.53 10.76 -21.44
CA ARG A 100 -16.38 10.14 -20.77
C ARG A 100 -16.69 9.81 -19.32
N ALA A 101 -17.28 10.74 -18.57
CA ALA A 101 -17.70 10.51 -17.19
C ALA A 101 -18.69 9.33 -17.06
N MET A 102 -19.63 9.20 -18.00
CA MET A 102 -20.58 8.08 -18.06
C MET A 102 -19.93 6.73 -18.34
N ARG A 103 -18.81 6.71 -19.09
CA ARG A 103 -18.00 5.50 -19.31
C ARG A 103 -17.02 5.24 -18.16
N GLY A 104 -16.91 6.19 -17.22
CA GLY A 104 -16.01 6.12 -16.08
C GLY A 104 -16.48 5.14 -15.00
N GLN A 105 -15.61 4.95 -14.01
CA GLN A 105 -15.81 3.97 -12.94
C GLN A 105 -17.00 4.33 -12.03
N THR A 106 -17.28 5.61 -11.80
CA THR A 106 -18.34 6.08 -10.90
C THR A 106 -19.74 5.72 -11.39
N PHE A 107 -20.04 5.90 -12.67
CA PHE A 107 -21.31 5.48 -13.26
C PHE A 107 -21.48 3.95 -13.22
N THR A 108 -20.40 3.22 -13.54
CA THR A 108 -20.39 1.75 -13.53
C THR A 108 -20.64 1.20 -12.13
N ALA A 109 -19.97 1.76 -11.10
CA ALA A 109 -20.09 1.31 -9.71
C ALA A 109 -21.47 1.59 -9.11
N LEU A 110 -22.12 2.68 -9.51
CA LEU A 110 -23.48 3.03 -9.07
C LEU A 110 -24.58 2.31 -9.87
N GLY A 111 -24.21 1.50 -10.87
CA GLY A 111 -25.17 0.79 -11.73
C GLY A 111 -26.02 1.72 -12.60
N ILE A 112 -25.51 2.92 -12.91
CA ILE A 112 -26.23 3.89 -13.73
C ILE A 112 -26.02 3.53 -15.20
N GLU A 113 -27.10 3.27 -15.93
CA GLU A 113 -27.03 2.98 -17.36
C GLU A 113 -26.57 4.23 -18.15
N PRO A 114 -25.54 4.12 -19.00
CA PRO A 114 -25.12 5.21 -19.85
C PRO A 114 -26.21 5.61 -20.84
N PHE A 115 -26.44 6.91 -21.00
CA PHE A 115 -27.43 7.44 -21.92
C PHE A 115 -26.81 8.41 -22.93
N ARG A 116 -27.55 8.72 -23.99
CA ARG A 116 -27.11 9.65 -25.02
C ARG A 116 -27.48 11.07 -24.65
N VAL A 117 -26.52 11.99 -24.68
CA VAL A 117 -26.79 13.42 -24.53
C VAL A 117 -27.50 13.94 -25.78
N GLY A 118 -28.77 14.34 -25.61
CA GLY A 118 -29.59 14.90 -26.68
C GLY A 118 -29.30 16.37 -26.94
N LYS A 119 -29.57 16.85 -28.16
CA LYS A 119 -29.43 18.28 -28.54
C LYS A 119 -30.33 19.22 -27.71
N THR A 120 -31.37 18.69 -27.08
CA THR A 120 -32.32 19.46 -26.27
C THR A 120 -31.86 19.66 -24.83
N VAL A 121 -30.77 19.00 -24.40
CA VAL A 121 -30.24 19.15 -23.04
C VAL A 121 -29.53 20.51 -22.94
N PRO A 122 -29.89 21.39 -21.97
CA PRO A 122 -29.20 22.66 -21.77
C PRO A 122 -27.76 22.47 -21.24
N ASP A 123 -26.85 23.39 -21.59
CA ASP A 123 -25.44 23.32 -21.18
C ASP A 123 -25.28 23.40 -19.65
N GLU A 124 -26.18 24.12 -18.97
CA GLU A 124 -26.24 24.20 -17.49
C GLU A 124 -26.41 22.83 -16.84
N VAL A 125 -27.22 21.95 -17.46
CA VAL A 125 -27.42 20.58 -16.97
C VAL A 125 -26.15 19.76 -17.14
N LEU A 126 -25.45 19.91 -18.27
CA LEU A 126 -24.18 19.22 -18.52
C LEU A 126 -23.11 19.66 -17.51
N ARG A 127 -22.98 20.98 -17.27
CA ARG A 127 -22.06 21.51 -16.26
C ARG A 127 -22.41 21.02 -14.85
N ALA A 128 -23.69 21.00 -14.48
CA ALA A 128 -24.15 20.50 -13.19
C ALA A 128 -23.85 19.00 -13.01
N MET A 129 -24.02 18.18 -14.05
CA MET A 129 -23.69 16.76 -14.01
C MET A 129 -22.19 16.53 -13.81
N LEU A 130 -21.34 17.28 -14.52
CA LEU A 130 -19.88 17.20 -14.36
C LEU A 130 -19.43 17.67 -12.97
N ALA A 131 -20.01 18.77 -12.48
CA ALA A 131 -19.73 19.25 -11.13
C ALA A 131 -20.13 18.21 -10.06
N LEU A 132 -21.31 17.60 -10.21
CA LEU A 132 -21.77 16.55 -9.31
C LEU A 132 -20.89 15.29 -9.37
N GLN A 133 -20.46 14.87 -10.56
CA GLN A 133 -19.56 13.74 -10.72
C GLN A 133 -18.19 14.02 -10.09
N GLY A 134 -17.62 15.21 -10.34
CA GLY A 134 -16.37 15.62 -9.70
C GLY A 134 -16.49 15.66 -8.17
N GLU A 135 -17.62 16.12 -7.64
CA GLU A 135 -17.87 16.12 -6.19
C GLU A 135 -18.06 14.71 -5.63
N ILE A 136 -18.70 13.80 -6.36
CA ILE A 136 -18.81 12.38 -5.96
C ILE A 136 -17.42 11.73 -5.95
N ASP A 137 -16.59 11.99 -6.95
CA ASP A 137 -15.23 11.45 -7.00
C ASP A 137 -14.39 12.02 -5.86
N ARG A 138 -14.45 13.34 -5.60
CA ARG A 138 -13.82 13.98 -4.45
C ARG A 138 -14.26 13.35 -3.12
N LEU A 139 -15.57 13.16 -2.92
CA LEU A 139 -16.11 12.52 -1.71
C LEU A 139 -15.73 11.04 -1.61
N ARG A 140 -15.56 10.33 -2.74
CA ARG A 140 -15.05 8.96 -2.76
C ARG A 140 -13.58 8.92 -2.40
N ASP A 141 -12.77 9.84 -2.90
CA ASP A 141 -11.35 9.96 -2.54
C ASP A 141 -11.19 10.31 -1.06
N GLU A 142 -12.04 11.20 -0.53
CA GLU A 142 -12.12 11.50 0.90
C GLU A 142 -12.59 10.30 1.73
N ARG A 143 -13.48 9.44 1.19
CA ARG A 143 -14.00 8.24 1.87
C ARG A 143 -13.10 7.00 1.74
N ALA A 144 -12.29 6.90 0.68
CA ALA A 144 -11.28 5.86 0.50
C ALA A 144 -10.24 5.88 1.64
N ALA A 145 -10.14 7.00 2.34
CA ALA A 145 -9.36 7.19 3.55
C ALA A 145 -10.15 6.94 4.86
N THR A 146 -11.33 6.31 4.82
CA THR A 146 -12.03 5.97 6.07
C THR A 146 -11.26 4.89 6.84
N PRO A 147 -11.07 5.04 8.17
CA PRO A 147 -10.44 4.01 9.00
C PRO A 147 -11.07 2.61 8.86
N GLU A 148 -12.36 2.56 8.51
CA GLU A 148 -13.13 1.32 8.34
C GLU A 148 -12.75 0.55 7.07
N GLU A 149 -12.68 1.21 5.92
CA GLU A 149 -12.22 0.58 4.68
C GLU A 149 -10.77 0.13 4.80
N ALA A 150 -9.94 0.93 5.46
CA ALA A 150 -8.56 0.57 5.75
C ALA A 150 -8.45 -0.68 6.62
N ARG A 151 -9.27 -0.79 7.67
CA ARG A 151 -9.32 -1.99 8.52
C ARG A 151 -9.74 -3.22 7.74
N ARG A 152 -10.82 -3.13 6.94
CA ARG A 152 -11.30 -4.27 6.13
C ARG A 152 -10.25 -4.75 5.13
N ALA A 153 -9.56 -3.82 4.47
CA ALA A 153 -8.49 -4.14 3.53
C ALA A 153 -7.30 -4.82 4.23
N ASN A 154 -6.88 -4.34 5.41
CA ASN A 154 -5.82 -4.99 6.21
C ASN A 154 -6.23 -6.40 6.66
N VAL A 155 -7.46 -6.60 7.12
CA VAL A 155 -7.98 -7.93 7.51
C VAL A 155 -7.99 -8.89 6.31
N ALA A 156 -8.48 -8.44 5.15
CA ALA A 156 -8.49 -9.25 3.93
C ALA A 156 -7.07 -9.63 3.47
N LEU A 157 -6.15 -8.66 3.50
CA LEU A 157 -4.75 -8.87 3.14
C LEU A 157 -4.08 -9.92 4.05
N ARG A 158 -4.28 -9.84 5.37
CA ARG A 158 -3.72 -10.85 6.28
C ARG A 158 -4.29 -12.23 6.06
N ARG A 159 -5.59 -12.34 5.78
CA ARG A 159 -6.20 -13.62 5.41
C ARG A 159 -5.53 -14.20 4.18
N LEU A 160 -5.30 -13.38 3.14
CA LEU A 160 -4.56 -13.80 1.95
C LEU A 160 -3.15 -14.28 2.30
N MET A 161 -2.40 -13.49 3.07
CA MET A 161 -1.05 -13.86 3.51
C MET A 161 -1.05 -15.17 4.29
N ARG A 162 -2.00 -15.38 5.21
CA ARG A 162 -2.11 -16.64 5.96
C ARG A 162 -2.46 -17.83 5.06
N THR A 163 -3.37 -17.66 4.09
CA THR A 163 -3.74 -18.74 3.16
C THR A 163 -2.60 -19.16 2.23
N GLN A 164 -1.62 -18.28 2.01
CA GLN A 164 -0.46 -18.54 1.17
C GLN A 164 0.81 -18.78 2.01
N ASP A 165 0.66 -18.99 3.32
CA ASP A 165 1.80 -19.15 4.25
C ASP A 165 2.84 -18.03 4.15
N ASN A 166 2.37 -16.84 3.78
CA ASN A 166 3.14 -15.64 3.52
C ASN A 166 4.29 -15.85 2.51
N TYR A 167 4.07 -16.76 1.56
CA TYR A 167 4.98 -17.10 0.48
C TYR A 167 4.34 -16.80 -0.87
N PHE A 168 5.06 -16.03 -1.71
CA PHE A 168 4.58 -15.58 -3.02
C PHE A 168 5.55 -16.08 -4.12
N PRO A 169 5.30 -17.28 -4.70
CA PRO A 169 6.23 -17.92 -5.64
C PRO A 169 6.58 -17.07 -6.87
N GLU A 170 5.63 -16.28 -7.36
CA GLU A 170 5.85 -15.40 -8.51
C GLU A 170 6.82 -14.26 -8.20
N LEU A 171 6.77 -13.71 -6.97
CA LEU A 171 7.69 -12.66 -6.53
C LEU A 171 9.09 -13.22 -6.29
N GLU A 172 9.19 -14.45 -5.77
CA GLU A 172 10.47 -15.16 -5.63
C GLU A 172 11.13 -15.41 -6.97
N ARG A 173 10.38 -15.90 -7.95
CA ARG A 173 10.89 -16.12 -9.32
C ARG A 173 11.37 -14.81 -9.93
N ARG A 174 10.61 -13.72 -9.74
CA ARG A 174 11.02 -12.39 -10.23
C ARG A 174 12.30 -11.90 -9.55
N ALA A 175 12.45 -12.11 -8.25
CA ALA A 175 13.69 -11.77 -7.53
C ALA A 175 14.88 -12.55 -8.09
N GLU A 176 14.71 -13.86 -8.30
CA GLU A 176 15.73 -14.74 -8.88
C GLU A 176 16.11 -14.35 -10.31
N GLU A 177 15.12 -14.04 -11.17
CA GLU A 177 15.36 -13.53 -12.53
C GLU A 177 16.25 -12.28 -12.53
N ILE A 178 15.95 -11.31 -11.66
CA ILE A 178 16.71 -10.06 -11.56
C ILE A 178 18.12 -10.29 -11.02
N LEU A 179 18.26 -11.12 -9.98
CA LEU A 179 19.56 -11.43 -9.39
C LEU A 179 20.47 -12.22 -10.33
N ASN A 180 19.90 -13.13 -11.12
CA ASN A 180 20.62 -13.85 -12.16
C ASN A 180 21.05 -12.92 -13.30
N ALA A 181 20.22 -11.93 -13.66
CA ALA A 181 20.54 -10.98 -14.72
C ALA A 181 21.71 -10.04 -14.38
N VAL A 182 22.03 -9.87 -13.09
CA VAL A 182 23.19 -9.11 -12.61
C VAL A 182 24.32 -9.99 -12.10
N ASP A 183 24.28 -11.30 -12.39
CA ASP A 183 25.26 -12.30 -11.96
C ASP A 183 25.56 -12.24 -10.44
N HIS A 184 24.52 -12.08 -9.60
CA HIS A 184 24.70 -11.96 -8.15
C HIS A 184 25.36 -13.23 -7.58
N PRO A 185 26.54 -13.15 -6.96
CA PRO A 185 27.29 -14.33 -6.52
C PRO A 185 26.70 -15.03 -5.30
N GLY A 186 25.63 -14.48 -4.72
CA GLY A 186 25.05 -14.92 -3.45
C GLY A 186 25.55 -14.13 -2.25
N GLY A 187 24.96 -14.42 -1.09
CA GLY A 187 25.25 -13.70 0.16
C GLY A 187 24.67 -12.27 0.19
N PRO A 188 25.25 -11.38 1.04
CA PRO A 188 24.71 -10.04 1.28
C PRO A 188 24.77 -9.18 0.02
N LEU A 189 23.66 -8.54 -0.31
CA LEU A 189 23.57 -7.65 -1.47
C LEU A 189 24.42 -6.39 -1.23
N THR A 190 25.34 -6.09 -2.15
CA THR A 190 26.22 -4.91 -2.01
C THR A 190 25.58 -3.66 -2.63
N GLN A 191 26.04 -2.47 -2.25
CA GLN A 191 25.59 -1.23 -2.90
C GLN A 191 25.89 -1.23 -4.41
N ARG A 192 26.98 -1.89 -4.83
CA ARG A 192 27.31 -2.08 -6.25
C ARG A 192 26.23 -2.90 -6.95
N THR A 193 25.86 -4.05 -6.37
CA THR A 193 24.79 -4.91 -6.91
C THR A 193 23.46 -4.16 -7.01
N ALA A 194 23.10 -3.34 -6.01
CA ALA A 194 21.90 -2.49 -6.09
C ALA A 194 21.95 -1.52 -7.28
N ASN A 195 23.12 -0.96 -7.58
CA ASN A 195 23.33 -0.11 -8.74
C ASN A 195 23.31 -0.88 -10.06
N ASP A 196 23.86 -2.11 -10.07
CA ASP A 196 23.81 -2.99 -11.25
C ASP A 196 22.37 -3.39 -11.59
N ILE A 197 21.54 -3.66 -10.57
CA ILE A 197 20.09 -3.89 -10.74
C ILE A 197 19.41 -2.65 -11.31
N ALA A 198 19.72 -1.45 -10.79
CA ALA A 198 19.19 -0.20 -11.34
C ALA A 198 19.57 -0.04 -12.82
N GLY A 199 20.84 -0.28 -13.16
CA GLY A 199 21.35 -0.22 -14.53
C GLY A 199 20.69 -1.23 -15.46
N HIS A 200 20.48 -2.46 -15.01
CA HIS A 200 19.74 -3.50 -15.75
C HIS A 200 18.30 -3.06 -16.07
N LEU A 201 17.67 -2.31 -15.16
CA LEU A 201 16.33 -1.75 -15.35
C LEU A 201 16.30 -0.43 -16.16
N GLY A 202 17.45 0.04 -16.65
CA GLY A 202 17.57 1.28 -17.41
C GLY A 202 17.60 2.55 -16.57
N PHE A 203 17.94 2.45 -15.28
CA PHE A 203 18.04 3.58 -14.36
C PHE A 203 19.48 3.90 -13.94
N THR A 204 19.75 5.19 -13.80
CA THR A 204 20.93 5.71 -13.09
C THR A 204 20.51 6.27 -11.74
N LEU A 205 21.30 6.00 -10.69
CA LEU A 205 21.01 6.44 -9.32
C LEU A 205 21.56 7.86 -9.08
N HIS A 206 20.72 8.77 -8.57
CA HIS A 206 21.08 10.16 -8.25
C HIS A 206 20.71 10.48 -6.80
N TYR A 207 21.70 10.83 -5.97
CA TYR A 207 21.46 11.24 -4.58
C TYR A 207 21.36 12.76 -4.51
N VAL A 208 20.22 13.28 -4.05
CA VAL A 208 19.91 14.71 -4.03
C VAL A 208 19.47 15.18 -2.64
N PRO A 209 19.85 16.40 -2.21
CA PRO A 209 19.50 16.92 -0.89
C PRO A 209 18.07 17.49 -0.83
N ASP A 210 17.47 17.82 -1.96
CA ASP A 210 16.24 18.61 -2.13
C ASP A 210 15.04 17.79 -2.62
N LEU A 211 15.06 16.46 -2.37
CA LEU A 211 13.92 15.60 -2.66
C LEU A 211 12.66 16.11 -1.92
N PRO A 212 11.46 16.15 -2.55
CA PRO A 212 10.24 16.57 -1.88
C PRO A 212 9.99 15.78 -0.58
N GLN A 213 9.68 16.48 0.51
CA GLN A 213 9.58 15.87 1.85
C GLN A 213 8.51 14.77 1.98
N THR A 214 7.52 14.75 1.08
CA THR A 214 6.46 13.74 1.02
C THR A 214 6.87 12.47 0.27
N THR A 215 8.02 12.47 -0.40
CA THR A 215 8.49 11.37 -1.24
C THR A 215 9.78 10.76 -0.70
N ARG A 216 9.93 9.44 -0.78
CA ARG A 216 11.16 8.72 -0.40
C ARG A 216 12.14 8.59 -1.57
N SER A 217 11.60 8.55 -2.79
CA SER A 217 12.34 8.43 -4.04
C SER A 217 11.47 8.97 -5.18
N VAL A 218 12.09 9.45 -6.26
CA VAL A 218 11.40 9.86 -7.48
C VAL A 218 12.05 9.19 -8.69
N ALA A 219 11.26 8.51 -9.51
CA ALA A 219 11.73 7.89 -10.75
C ALA A 219 11.32 8.74 -11.96
N ASP A 220 12.30 9.23 -12.70
CA ASP A 220 12.14 9.88 -14.00
C ASP A 220 12.29 8.82 -15.09
N ILE A 221 11.14 8.40 -15.63
CA ILE A 221 11.03 7.32 -16.61
C ILE A 221 11.52 7.79 -17.98
N ALA A 222 11.29 9.05 -18.34
CA ALA A 222 11.67 9.59 -19.64
C ALA A 222 13.18 9.62 -19.82
N HIS A 223 13.93 9.88 -18.74
CA HIS A 223 15.39 9.99 -18.78
C HIS A 223 16.13 8.84 -18.09
N GLY A 224 15.43 7.84 -17.56
CA GLY A 224 16.04 6.70 -16.86
C GLY A 224 16.82 7.12 -15.62
N ARG A 225 16.25 7.97 -14.76
CA ARG A 225 16.91 8.47 -13.54
C ARG A 225 16.10 8.15 -12.30
N LEU A 226 16.74 7.63 -11.27
CA LEU A 226 16.14 7.41 -9.96
C LEU A 226 16.77 8.34 -8.93
N TYR A 227 15.99 9.28 -8.42
CA TYR A 227 16.39 10.24 -7.41
C TYR A 227 16.10 9.72 -6.00
N LEU A 228 17.10 9.80 -5.13
CA LEU A 228 17.06 9.33 -3.74
C LEU A 228 17.55 10.46 -2.83
N SER A 229 17.00 10.57 -1.62
CA SER A 229 17.46 11.56 -0.65
C SER A 229 18.88 11.26 -0.17
N SER A 230 19.76 12.26 -0.15
CA SER A 230 21.11 12.13 0.43
C SER A 230 21.09 11.84 1.94
N GLY A 231 19.97 12.09 2.63
CA GLY A 231 19.78 11.77 4.05
C GLY A 231 19.36 10.32 4.33
N LEU A 232 19.12 9.50 3.30
CA LEU A 232 18.73 8.09 3.46
C LEU A 232 19.77 7.26 4.21
N THR A 233 21.05 7.59 4.05
CA THR A 233 22.17 6.92 4.72
C THR A 233 22.17 7.12 6.24
N ALA A 234 21.45 8.12 6.76
CA ALA A 234 21.41 8.42 8.19
C ALA A 234 20.27 7.73 8.96
N LYS A 235 19.26 7.16 8.28
CA LYS A 235 18.03 6.63 8.91
C LYS A 235 17.73 5.16 8.59
N GLY A 236 18.59 4.47 7.84
CA GLY A 236 18.40 3.06 7.53
C GLY A 236 19.38 2.55 6.47
N ASP A 237 19.12 1.34 5.99
CA ASP A 237 19.90 0.73 4.92
C ASP A 237 19.58 1.38 3.57
N PRO A 238 20.54 2.08 2.92
CA PRO A 238 20.31 2.72 1.63
C PRO A 238 19.94 1.71 0.54
N ARG A 239 20.38 0.45 0.64
CA ARG A 239 20.04 -0.61 -0.31
C ARG A 239 18.54 -0.89 -0.30
N THR A 240 17.94 -0.97 0.88
CA THR A 240 16.49 -1.22 1.04
C THR A 240 15.67 -0.14 0.34
N ALA A 241 16.04 1.14 0.49
CA ALA A 241 15.31 2.22 -0.15
C ALA A 241 15.42 2.20 -1.69
N VAL A 242 16.63 1.94 -2.21
CA VAL A 242 16.87 1.76 -3.65
C VAL A 242 16.00 0.62 -4.19
N LEU A 243 16.08 -0.55 -3.54
CA LEU A 243 15.37 -1.75 -3.99
C LEU A 243 13.85 -1.62 -3.84
N GLN A 244 13.34 -0.92 -2.84
CA GLN A 244 11.90 -0.60 -2.73
C GLN A 244 11.43 0.24 -3.91
N ALA A 245 12.19 1.27 -4.29
CA ALA A 245 11.84 2.12 -5.41
C ALA A 245 11.87 1.34 -6.74
N LEU A 246 12.86 0.45 -6.93
CA LEU A 246 12.96 -0.41 -8.10
C LEU A 246 11.87 -1.50 -8.11
N SER A 247 11.50 -2.05 -6.96
CA SER A 247 10.53 -3.15 -6.84
C SER A 247 9.16 -2.77 -7.37
N SER A 248 8.64 -1.58 -7.03
CA SER A 248 7.36 -1.12 -7.59
C SER A 248 7.39 -1.04 -9.11
N ARG A 249 8.56 -0.73 -9.71
CA ARG A 249 8.74 -0.66 -11.16
C ARG A 249 8.88 -2.03 -11.81
N ILE A 250 9.62 -2.95 -11.18
CA ILE A 250 9.76 -4.35 -11.61
C ILE A 250 8.39 -5.01 -11.68
N LEU A 251 7.51 -4.69 -10.74
CA LEU A 251 6.15 -5.24 -10.66
C LEU A 251 5.15 -4.53 -11.57
N GLY A 252 5.53 -3.42 -12.22
CA GLY A 252 4.64 -2.66 -13.10
C GLY A 252 3.47 -2.02 -12.36
N HIS A 253 3.66 -1.62 -11.09
CA HIS A 253 2.62 -0.95 -10.32
C HIS A 253 2.28 0.42 -10.93
N SER A 254 0.99 0.67 -11.11
CA SER A 254 0.42 1.96 -11.47
C SER A 254 -0.10 2.70 -10.23
N GLU A 255 -0.54 3.94 -10.41
CA GLU A 255 -1.26 4.66 -9.36
C GLU A 255 -2.42 3.79 -8.83
N PRO A 256 -2.49 3.55 -7.51
CA PRO A 256 -3.48 2.65 -6.93
C PRO A 256 -4.88 3.26 -7.03
N THR A 257 -5.84 2.49 -7.52
CA THR A 257 -7.24 2.92 -7.69
C THR A 257 -8.09 2.72 -6.43
N SER A 258 -7.52 2.06 -5.42
CA SER A 258 -8.19 1.81 -4.14
C SER A 258 -7.19 1.62 -3.01
N TYR A 259 -7.64 1.79 -1.77
CA TYR A 259 -6.80 1.51 -0.59
C TYR A 259 -6.34 0.05 -0.51
N ALA A 260 -7.19 -0.90 -0.91
CA ALA A 260 -6.85 -2.31 -0.96
C ALA A 260 -5.74 -2.60 -1.98
N GLU A 261 -5.80 -1.95 -3.15
CA GLU A 261 -4.75 -2.04 -4.16
C GLU A 261 -3.45 -1.43 -3.67
N PHE A 262 -3.50 -0.25 -3.04
CA PHE A 262 -2.33 0.38 -2.43
C PHE A 262 -1.64 -0.53 -1.41
N LEU A 263 -2.41 -1.17 -0.52
CA LEU A 263 -1.87 -2.11 0.46
C LEU A 263 -1.25 -3.34 -0.21
N ARG A 264 -1.91 -3.91 -1.22
CA ARG A 264 -1.38 -5.05 -1.98
C ARG A 264 -0.05 -4.68 -2.64
N GLN A 265 0.00 -3.58 -3.39
CA GLN A 265 1.22 -3.08 -4.03
C GLN A 265 2.34 -2.89 -3.00
N ARG A 266 2.03 -2.28 -1.84
CA ARG A 266 2.98 -2.10 -0.75
C ARG A 266 3.53 -3.43 -0.20
N VAL A 267 2.71 -4.47 -0.08
CA VAL A 267 3.15 -5.80 0.37
C VAL A 267 4.05 -6.44 -0.67
N GLU A 268 3.66 -6.43 -1.94
CA GLU A 268 4.43 -7.01 -3.04
C GLU A 268 5.80 -6.32 -3.17
N THR A 269 5.85 -4.98 -3.10
CA THR A 269 7.09 -4.20 -3.13
C THR A 269 8.02 -4.57 -1.97
N ASN A 270 7.48 -4.67 -0.74
CA ASN A 270 8.29 -5.04 0.43
C ASN A 270 8.75 -6.50 0.38
N TYR A 271 7.91 -7.41 -0.10
CA TYR A 271 8.26 -8.81 -0.27
C TYR A 271 9.39 -8.96 -1.30
N LEU A 272 9.23 -8.35 -2.48
CA LEU A 272 10.24 -8.40 -3.54
C LEU A 272 11.56 -7.77 -3.07
N THR A 273 11.50 -6.65 -2.35
CA THR A 273 12.70 -6.04 -1.74
C THR A 273 13.40 -7.03 -0.79
N GLY A 274 12.64 -7.69 0.08
CA GLY A 274 13.19 -8.70 0.99
C GLY A 274 13.79 -9.90 0.24
N ALA A 275 13.14 -10.36 -0.83
CA ALA A 275 13.63 -11.45 -1.67
C ALA A 275 14.90 -11.08 -2.45
N LEU A 276 15.06 -9.82 -2.87
CA LEU A 276 16.29 -9.32 -3.50
C LEU A 276 17.43 -9.21 -2.49
N LEU A 277 17.16 -8.74 -1.26
CA LEU A 277 18.17 -8.62 -0.20
C LEU A 277 18.61 -9.98 0.36
N ILE A 278 17.67 -10.92 0.48
CA ILE A 278 17.88 -12.25 1.06
C ILE A 278 17.32 -13.30 0.10
N PRO A 279 18.07 -13.67 -0.95
CA PRO A 279 17.59 -14.56 -2.01
C PRO A 279 17.23 -15.94 -1.47
N GLN A 280 16.07 -16.49 -1.86
CA GLN A 280 15.63 -17.80 -1.36
C GLN A 280 16.62 -18.93 -1.73
N SER A 281 17.29 -18.83 -2.88
CA SER A 281 18.26 -19.81 -3.36
C SER A 281 19.44 -20.03 -2.41
N HIS A 282 19.82 -18.99 -1.65
CA HIS A 282 20.91 -19.05 -0.67
C HIS A 282 20.39 -19.12 0.77
N ALA A 283 19.28 -18.45 1.08
CA ALA A 283 18.73 -18.40 2.42
C ALA A 283 18.08 -19.73 2.84
N VAL A 284 17.43 -20.45 1.93
CA VAL A 284 16.78 -21.73 2.24
C VAL A 284 17.79 -22.82 2.63
N PRO A 285 18.89 -23.06 1.87
CA PRO A 285 19.93 -23.98 2.31
C PRO A 285 20.50 -23.61 3.68
N PHE A 286 20.86 -22.34 3.88
CA PHE A 286 21.37 -21.81 5.15
C PHE A 286 20.42 -22.12 6.33
N LEU A 287 19.12 -21.87 6.16
CA LEU A 287 18.12 -22.13 7.20
C LEU A 287 17.85 -23.63 7.41
N ARG A 288 17.99 -24.46 6.37
CA ARG A 288 17.86 -25.92 6.49
C ARG A 288 19.03 -26.51 7.28
N ASP A 289 20.25 -26.10 6.99
CA ASP A 289 21.44 -26.51 7.74
C ASP A 289 21.31 -26.10 9.22
N ALA A 290 20.85 -24.87 9.48
CA ALA A 290 20.56 -24.40 10.83
C ALA A 290 19.45 -25.21 11.52
N LYS A 291 18.41 -25.62 10.78
CA LYS A 291 17.34 -26.48 11.30
C LYS A 291 17.87 -27.87 11.68
N GLU A 292 18.69 -28.48 10.83
CA GLU A 292 19.31 -29.79 11.10
C GLU A 292 20.20 -29.74 12.34
N ALA A 293 20.97 -28.66 12.48
CA ALA A 293 21.77 -28.36 13.68
C ALA A 293 20.95 -27.94 14.91
N ARG A 294 19.62 -27.74 14.75
CA ARG A 294 18.70 -27.22 15.77
C ARG A 294 19.15 -25.89 16.36
N ALA A 295 19.60 -25.01 15.48
CA ALA A 295 20.24 -23.74 15.79
C ALA A 295 19.71 -22.59 14.91
N ILE A 296 18.42 -22.61 14.53
CA ILE A 296 17.82 -21.48 13.81
C ILE A 296 17.89 -20.22 14.68
N SER A 297 18.45 -19.15 14.11
CA SER A 297 18.54 -17.82 14.70
C SER A 297 18.21 -16.75 13.66
N ILE A 298 17.44 -15.75 14.07
CA ILE A 298 17.10 -14.60 13.21
C ILE A 298 18.28 -13.64 13.12
N GLU A 299 19.11 -13.58 14.16
CA GLU A 299 20.35 -12.82 14.25
C GLU A 299 21.39 -13.35 13.27
N ASP A 300 21.54 -14.67 13.18
CA ASP A 300 22.45 -15.28 12.20
C ASP A 300 22.02 -14.97 10.77
N LEU A 301 20.70 -15.00 10.48
CA LEU A 301 20.17 -14.60 9.18
C LEU A 301 20.40 -13.11 8.91
N ARG A 302 20.17 -12.25 9.92
CA ARG A 302 20.43 -10.81 9.86
C ARG A 302 21.88 -10.53 9.51
N ASP A 303 22.81 -11.18 10.21
CA ASP A 303 24.24 -10.93 10.09
C ASP A 303 24.79 -11.50 8.78
N ALA A 304 24.35 -12.70 8.37
CA ALA A 304 24.73 -13.33 7.10
C ALA A 304 24.42 -12.45 5.88
N TYR A 305 23.29 -11.72 5.91
CA TYR A 305 22.87 -10.83 4.82
C TYR A 305 23.10 -9.34 5.11
N SER A 306 23.62 -9.01 6.29
CA SER A 306 23.87 -7.64 6.75
C SER A 306 22.64 -6.73 6.66
N VAL A 307 21.45 -7.22 7.03
CA VAL A 307 20.19 -6.46 6.98
C VAL A 307 19.73 -6.03 8.39
N SER A 308 18.64 -5.29 8.52
CA SER A 308 18.03 -5.02 9.84
C SER A 308 17.38 -6.28 10.43
N TYR A 309 17.17 -6.32 11.76
CA TYR A 309 16.50 -7.44 12.40
C TYR A 309 15.06 -7.57 11.88
N GLU A 310 14.35 -6.46 11.69
CA GLU A 310 13.03 -6.45 11.06
C GLU A 310 13.01 -7.06 9.66
N THR A 311 14.01 -6.78 8.83
CA THR A 311 14.10 -7.32 7.46
C THR A 311 14.33 -8.83 7.49
N ALA A 312 15.26 -9.30 8.35
CA ALA A 312 15.53 -10.72 8.54
C ALA A 312 14.31 -11.46 9.10
N ALA A 313 13.64 -10.90 10.11
CA ALA A 313 12.43 -11.45 10.71
C ALA A 313 11.31 -11.59 9.68
N HIS A 314 11.04 -10.54 8.88
CA HIS A 314 10.07 -10.62 7.81
C HIS A 314 10.43 -11.69 6.78
N ARG A 315 11.68 -11.71 6.33
CA ARG A 315 12.12 -12.71 5.36
C ARG A 315 11.96 -14.13 5.90
N PHE A 316 12.34 -14.36 7.15
CA PHE A 316 12.15 -15.65 7.80
C PHE A 316 10.68 -16.08 7.75
N THR A 317 9.73 -15.17 8.02
CA THR A 317 8.30 -15.49 7.92
C THR A 317 7.81 -15.81 6.51
N ASN A 318 8.54 -15.38 5.46
CA ASN A 318 8.20 -15.76 4.10
C ASN A 318 8.68 -17.18 3.74
N LEU A 319 9.76 -17.65 4.37
CA LEU A 319 10.42 -18.91 4.01
C LEU A 319 10.12 -20.06 4.97
N ALA A 320 9.85 -19.76 6.25
CA ALA A 320 9.78 -20.75 7.32
C ALA A 320 8.74 -21.84 7.07
N THR A 321 7.51 -21.47 6.72
CA THR A 321 6.44 -22.44 6.54
C THR A 321 6.66 -23.29 5.30
N THR A 322 6.84 -22.66 4.14
CA THR A 322 6.94 -23.36 2.85
C THR A 322 8.20 -24.21 2.73
N HIS A 323 9.35 -23.74 3.21
CA HIS A 323 10.63 -24.42 3.00
C HIS A 323 11.15 -25.20 4.20
N LEU A 324 10.72 -24.83 5.41
CA LEU A 324 11.13 -25.48 6.65
C LEU A 324 9.96 -26.22 7.33
N GLY A 325 8.70 -26.03 6.92
CA GLY A 325 7.54 -26.66 7.56
C GLY A 325 7.34 -26.19 9.00
N ILE A 326 7.71 -24.96 9.32
CA ILE A 326 7.56 -24.34 10.64
C ILE A 326 6.54 -23.20 10.52
N ALA A 327 5.41 -23.31 11.21
CA ALA A 327 4.45 -22.21 11.30
C ALA A 327 4.97 -21.15 12.28
N VAL A 328 4.73 -19.88 11.97
CA VAL A 328 5.32 -18.75 12.69
C VAL A 328 4.30 -17.64 12.91
N HIS A 329 4.66 -16.74 13.82
CA HIS A 329 4.05 -15.42 13.91
C HIS A 329 5.11 -14.33 14.04
N PHE A 330 4.71 -13.12 13.67
CA PHE A 330 5.50 -11.91 13.72
C PHE A 330 4.69 -10.81 14.39
N LEU A 331 5.33 -10.05 15.29
CA LEU A 331 4.77 -8.81 15.82
C LEU A 331 5.81 -7.70 15.78
N LYS A 332 5.30 -6.50 15.54
CA LYS A 332 5.97 -5.24 15.84
C LYS A 332 5.11 -4.45 16.81
N VAL A 333 5.68 -4.08 17.95
CA VAL A 333 4.97 -3.39 19.03
C VAL A 333 5.74 -2.12 19.39
N HIS A 334 5.03 -1.00 19.56
CA HIS A 334 5.62 0.25 20.05
C HIS A 334 5.84 0.19 21.57
N GLU A 335 6.75 0.99 22.13
CA GLU A 335 6.99 1.09 23.58
C GLU A 335 5.72 1.35 24.41
N SER A 336 4.71 2.01 23.82
CA SER A 336 3.39 2.18 24.45
C SER A 336 2.57 0.89 24.56
N GLY A 337 3.05 -0.23 24.03
CA GLY A 337 2.34 -1.52 23.97
C GLY A 337 1.40 -1.67 22.77
N THR A 338 1.31 -0.68 21.88
CA THR A 338 0.45 -0.73 20.68
C THR A 338 1.06 -1.60 19.59
N ILE A 339 0.29 -2.56 19.06
CA ILE A 339 0.69 -3.38 17.92
C ILE A 339 0.64 -2.52 16.65
N THR A 340 1.77 -2.39 15.97
CA THR A 340 1.89 -1.61 14.72
C THR A 340 1.89 -2.50 13.48
N LYS A 341 2.33 -3.77 13.62
CA LYS A 341 2.32 -4.76 12.55
C LYS A 341 2.21 -6.17 13.14
N ALA A 342 1.43 -7.04 12.53
CA ALA A 342 1.32 -8.43 12.93
C ALA A 342 1.11 -9.35 11.71
N TYR A 343 1.60 -10.57 11.81
CA TYR A 343 1.34 -11.66 10.88
C TYR A 343 1.37 -12.99 11.65
N GLU A 344 0.52 -13.94 11.27
CA GLU A 344 0.46 -15.26 11.88
C GLU A 344 -0.06 -16.33 10.92
N ASN A 345 0.52 -17.53 11.03
CA ASN A 345 -0.06 -18.76 10.48
C ASN A 345 0.08 -19.96 11.44
N ASP A 346 0.49 -19.72 12.68
CA ASP A 346 0.61 -20.73 13.74
C ASP A 346 -0.56 -20.72 14.74
N ASP A 347 -1.67 -20.09 14.36
CA ASP A 347 -2.91 -19.91 15.13
C ASP A 347 -2.76 -19.22 16.49
N VAL A 348 -1.68 -18.46 16.72
CA VAL A 348 -1.62 -17.53 17.84
C VAL A 348 -2.80 -16.56 17.80
N ASN A 349 -3.41 -16.30 18.97
CA ASN A 349 -4.56 -15.41 19.05
C ASN A 349 -4.12 -14.01 19.48
N PHE A 350 -4.03 -13.10 18.53
CA PHE A 350 -3.74 -11.70 18.80
C PHE A 350 -4.98 -10.91 19.23
N PRO A 351 -4.81 -9.86 20.07
CA PRO A 351 -5.90 -8.98 20.41
C PRO A 351 -6.41 -8.27 19.16
N ALA A 352 -7.68 -8.46 18.84
CA ALA A 352 -8.33 -7.85 17.68
C ALA A 352 -9.54 -7.02 18.11
N ASP A 353 -9.90 -6.02 17.31
CA ASP A 353 -11.16 -5.29 17.46
C ASP A 353 -12.37 -6.14 16.98
N ARG A 354 -13.57 -5.57 17.02
CA ARG A 354 -14.80 -6.26 16.58
C ARG A 354 -14.80 -6.66 15.10
N LEU A 355 -13.94 -6.04 14.29
CA LEU A 355 -13.81 -6.29 12.86
C LEU A 355 -12.64 -7.23 12.55
N GLY A 356 -11.89 -7.66 13.56
CA GLY A 356 -10.72 -8.53 13.41
C GLY A 356 -9.41 -7.77 13.13
N ALA A 357 -9.37 -6.44 13.24
CA ALA A 357 -8.14 -5.67 13.06
C ALA A 357 -7.27 -5.76 14.31
N ILE A 358 -5.98 -6.05 14.13
CA ILE A 358 -5.00 -6.20 15.22
C ILE A 358 -4.12 -4.94 15.32
N GLU A 359 -3.85 -4.23 14.22
CA GLU A 359 -3.12 -2.96 14.32
C GLU A 359 -3.88 -1.96 15.20
N GLY A 360 -3.14 -1.24 16.03
CA GLY A 360 -3.68 -0.30 17.00
C GLY A 360 -4.19 -0.97 18.29
N GLN A 361 -4.22 -2.30 18.38
CA GLN A 361 -4.60 -2.99 19.61
C GLN A 361 -3.42 -3.09 20.59
N MET A 362 -3.73 -3.20 21.88
CA MET A 362 -2.72 -3.32 22.94
C MET A 362 -2.22 -4.77 23.04
N CYS A 363 -0.91 -4.96 22.91
CA CYS A 363 -0.24 -6.23 23.17
C CYS A 363 -0.29 -6.56 24.67
N CYS A 364 -0.38 -7.85 24.99
CA CYS A 364 -0.39 -8.33 26.37
C CYS A 364 0.91 -7.93 27.10
N ARG A 365 0.80 -7.44 28.36
CA ARG A 365 1.95 -7.06 29.20
C ARG A 365 2.94 -8.19 29.46
N ARG A 366 2.44 -9.43 29.45
CA ARG A 366 3.26 -10.64 29.66
C ARG A 366 3.77 -11.25 28.36
N TRP A 367 3.45 -10.65 27.21
CA TRP A 367 3.95 -11.12 25.91
C TRP A 367 5.39 -10.67 25.70
N THR A 368 6.20 -11.49 25.03
CA THR A 368 7.62 -11.24 24.80
C THR A 368 7.89 -9.86 24.20
N SER A 369 7.08 -9.43 23.23
CA SER A 369 7.20 -8.12 22.56
C SER A 369 6.91 -6.93 23.49
N ARG A 370 6.31 -7.14 24.67
CA ARG A 370 6.14 -6.07 25.67
C ARG A 370 7.15 -6.16 26.81
N VAL A 371 7.46 -7.38 27.27
CA VAL A 371 8.44 -7.61 28.35
C VAL A 371 9.84 -7.15 27.96
N VAL A 372 10.20 -7.26 26.67
CA VAL A 372 11.55 -6.92 26.19
C VAL A 372 11.94 -5.44 26.41
N PHE A 373 10.98 -4.53 26.58
CA PHE A 373 11.27 -3.12 26.88
C PHE A 373 11.82 -2.91 28.31
N ASP A 374 11.48 -3.81 29.24
CA ASP A 374 11.92 -3.78 30.64
C ASP A 374 13.27 -4.48 30.85
N VAL A 375 13.86 -5.04 29.79
CA VAL A 375 15.14 -5.76 29.84
C VAL A 375 16.29 -4.79 29.58
N ASP A 376 17.25 -4.76 30.49
CA ASP A 376 18.43 -3.89 30.39
C ASP A 376 19.33 -4.24 29.19
N ASP A 377 19.48 -5.54 28.90
CA ASP A 377 20.23 -6.00 27.75
C ASP A 377 19.41 -5.84 26.46
N ARG A 378 19.75 -4.78 25.71
CA ARG A 378 19.17 -4.46 24.41
C ARG A 378 20.03 -4.95 23.24
N PHE A 379 21.20 -5.51 23.51
CA PHE A 379 22.11 -5.98 22.48
C PHE A 379 21.71 -7.38 22.01
N ASN A 380 21.52 -8.29 22.97
CA ASN A 380 21.12 -9.67 22.69
C ASN A 380 19.61 -9.80 22.49
N PRO A 381 19.17 -10.80 21.71
CA PRO A 381 17.76 -11.14 21.64
C PRO A 381 17.25 -11.69 22.96
N TYR A 382 16.02 -11.31 23.29
CA TYR A 382 15.31 -11.82 24.46
C TYR A 382 14.40 -12.97 24.05
N TYR A 383 14.54 -14.11 24.73
CA TYR A 383 13.77 -15.32 24.48
C TYR A 383 12.81 -15.60 25.61
N GLN A 384 11.54 -15.87 25.31
CA GLN A 384 10.55 -16.17 26.33
C GLN A 384 9.48 -17.15 25.81
N TYR A 385 9.08 -18.09 26.67
CA TYR A 385 7.87 -18.86 26.50
C TYR A 385 6.67 -18.11 27.06
N THR A 386 5.57 -18.04 26.31
CA THR A 386 4.32 -17.45 26.77
C THR A 386 3.20 -18.47 26.68
N ASP A 387 2.66 -18.86 27.83
CA ASP A 387 1.47 -19.70 27.90
C ASP A 387 0.22 -18.87 27.65
N THR A 388 -0.66 -19.36 26.80
CA THR A 388 -1.93 -18.72 26.48
C THR A 388 -3.07 -19.70 26.65
N GLY A 389 -4.32 -19.23 26.51
CA GLY A 389 -5.48 -20.12 26.50
C GLY A 389 -5.53 -21.11 25.32
N ASN A 390 -4.79 -20.87 24.23
CA ASN A 390 -4.82 -21.71 23.02
C ASN A 390 -3.50 -22.45 22.73
N GLY A 391 -2.52 -22.36 23.63
CA GLY A 391 -1.23 -23.05 23.52
C GLY A 391 -0.07 -22.28 24.15
N THR A 392 1.10 -22.91 24.16
CA THR A 392 2.37 -22.28 24.56
C THR A 392 3.15 -21.88 23.31
N TYR A 393 3.63 -20.64 23.29
CA TYR A 393 4.43 -20.09 22.20
C TYR A 393 5.79 -19.68 22.71
N TRP A 394 6.83 -19.88 21.91
CA TRP A 394 8.16 -19.35 22.16
C TRP A 394 8.42 -18.20 21.20
N CYS A 395 8.96 -17.09 21.70
CA CYS A 395 9.29 -15.95 20.86
C CYS A 395 10.70 -15.43 21.17
N THR A 396 11.39 -14.99 20.12
CA THR A 396 12.56 -14.10 20.19
C THR A 396 12.12 -12.66 19.92
N ALA A 397 12.62 -11.70 20.69
CA ALA A 397 12.33 -10.28 20.51
C ALA A 397 13.56 -9.40 20.67
N ARG A 398 13.58 -8.28 19.95
CA ARG A 398 14.59 -7.24 20.06
C ARG A 398 13.98 -5.85 19.99
N VAL A 399 14.53 -4.90 20.74
CA VAL A 399 14.17 -3.48 20.66
C VAL A 399 15.01 -2.79 19.58
N GLU A 400 14.35 -2.05 18.69
CA GLU A 400 14.94 -1.18 17.69
C GLU A 400 14.43 0.26 17.89
N ALA A 401 15.34 1.24 17.80
CA ALA A 401 14.98 2.64 17.86
C ALA A 401 14.41 3.12 16.52
N SER A 402 13.40 3.99 16.55
CA SER A 402 12.86 4.66 15.36
C SER A 402 12.64 6.15 15.60
N SER A 403 12.29 6.88 14.54
CA SER A 403 11.93 8.30 14.66
C SER A 403 10.63 8.55 15.43
N GLU A 404 9.80 7.53 15.64
CA GLU A 404 8.51 7.64 16.33
C GLU A 404 8.55 7.08 17.77
N GLY A 405 9.70 6.59 18.23
CA GLY A 405 9.87 5.92 19.53
C GLY A 405 10.55 4.56 19.38
N GLU A 406 10.73 3.84 20.49
CA GLU A 406 11.25 2.49 20.49
C GLU A 406 10.18 1.49 20.03
N HIS A 407 10.60 0.49 19.25
CA HIS A 407 9.74 -0.61 18.84
C HIS A 407 10.41 -1.93 19.16
N SER A 408 9.63 -2.91 19.58
CA SER A 408 10.07 -4.29 19.62
C SER A 408 9.65 -5.00 18.34
N VAL A 409 10.54 -5.83 17.82
CA VAL A 409 10.29 -6.74 16.71
C VAL A 409 10.47 -8.15 17.25
N SER A 410 9.48 -9.01 17.03
CA SER A 410 9.51 -10.38 17.54
C SER A 410 9.01 -11.39 16.51
N VAL A 411 9.65 -12.55 16.50
CA VAL A 411 9.21 -13.74 15.77
C VAL A 411 8.98 -14.84 16.79
N GLY A 412 7.90 -15.59 16.63
CA GLY A 412 7.63 -16.73 17.50
C GLY A 412 7.03 -17.92 16.76
N VAL A 413 7.00 -19.04 17.47
CA VAL A 413 6.53 -20.35 17.01
C VAL A 413 5.78 -21.07 18.12
N ARG A 414 5.05 -22.11 17.76
CA ARG A 414 4.47 -23.06 18.73
C ARG A 414 5.55 -23.80 19.50
N PHE A 415 5.21 -24.23 20.71
CA PHE A 415 6.09 -25.01 21.58
C PHE A 415 6.80 -26.18 20.86
N ASP A 416 6.07 -26.96 20.06
CA ASP A 416 6.60 -28.15 19.38
C ASP A 416 7.71 -27.87 18.35
N ASP A 417 7.74 -26.65 17.80
CA ASP A 417 8.72 -26.21 16.82
C ASP A 417 9.92 -25.49 17.45
N THR A 418 9.83 -25.11 18.73
CA THR A 418 10.92 -24.47 19.48
C THR A 418 12.21 -25.30 19.48
N LYS A 419 12.10 -26.62 19.35
CA LYS A 419 13.24 -27.54 19.28
C LYS A 419 14.24 -27.17 18.19
N TRP A 420 13.84 -26.44 17.15
CA TRP A 420 14.69 -26.06 16.02
C TRP A 420 15.49 -24.77 16.26
N PHE A 421 15.18 -24.00 17.29
CA PHE A 421 15.72 -22.65 17.52
C PHE A 421 16.80 -22.62 18.61
N LEU A 422 17.71 -21.66 18.48
CA LEU A 422 18.56 -21.21 19.59
C LEU A 422 17.71 -20.49 20.64
N GLY A 423 18.17 -20.47 21.90
CA GLY A 423 17.42 -19.81 23.00
C GLY A 423 16.23 -20.62 23.54
N ARG A 424 16.05 -21.86 23.08
CA ARG A 424 15.00 -22.78 23.58
C ARG A 424 15.13 -23.13 25.05
N ASP A 425 16.34 -23.08 25.62
CA ASP A 425 16.60 -23.40 27.02
C ASP A 425 16.35 -22.20 27.96
N THR A 426 15.71 -21.14 27.45
CA THR A 426 15.40 -19.93 28.21
C THR A 426 14.57 -20.25 29.46
N PRO A 427 14.94 -19.72 30.65
CA PRO A 427 14.15 -19.86 31.86
C PRO A 427 12.95 -18.90 31.88
N HIS A 428 12.90 -17.93 30.96
CA HIS A 428 11.88 -16.89 30.96
C HIS A 428 10.53 -17.44 30.49
N ARG A 429 9.52 -17.31 31.36
CA ARG A 429 8.16 -17.76 31.06
C ARG A 429 7.12 -16.75 31.53
N GLY A 430 6.24 -16.35 30.62
CA GLY A 430 5.07 -15.52 30.88
C GLY A 430 3.78 -16.32 30.79
N VAL A 431 2.75 -15.91 31.53
CA VAL A 431 1.39 -16.45 31.39
C VAL A 431 0.48 -15.33 30.91
N SER A 432 0.00 -15.44 29.68
CA SER A 432 -1.01 -14.56 29.11
C SER A 432 -2.39 -15.17 29.35
N LYS A 433 -3.15 -14.57 30.27
CA LYS A 433 -4.56 -14.92 30.50
C LYS A 433 -5.50 -14.24 29.50
N HIS A 434 -5.00 -13.85 28.32
CA HIS A 434 -5.80 -13.19 27.30
C HIS A 434 -6.84 -14.17 26.74
N SER A 435 -8.02 -14.18 27.38
CA SER A 435 -9.28 -14.57 26.76
C SER A 435 -9.97 -13.30 26.28
N VAL A 436 -10.87 -13.45 25.31
CA VAL A 436 -11.39 -12.43 24.38
C VAL A 436 -11.87 -11.11 25.01
N ASP A 437 -12.04 -10.98 26.34
CA ASP A 437 -12.63 -9.78 26.95
C ASP A 437 -11.92 -9.07 28.13
N VAL A 438 -10.89 -9.60 28.83
CA VAL A 438 -10.64 -9.06 30.20
C VAL A 438 -9.19 -8.74 30.65
N CYS A 439 -8.11 -9.30 30.10
CA CYS A 439 -6.83 -9.22 30.85
C CYS A 439 -5.96 -7.96 30.62
N CYS A 440 -5.94 -7.34 29.43
CA CYS A 440 -4.97 -6.27 29.11
C CYS A 440 -5.59 -4.95 28.61
N ARG A 441 -6.93 -4.88 28.52
CA ARG A 441 -7.67 -3.66 28.16
C ARG A 441 -8.23 -2.91 29.37
N ARG A 442 -8.26 -3.55 30.53
CA ARG A 442 -8.76 -2.97 31.79
C ARG A 442 -7.66 -3.08 32.84
N ALA A 443 -7.48 -2.01 33.60
CA ALA A 443 -6.60 -2.02 34.75
C ALA A 443 -7.16 -2.99 35.82
N PRO A 444 -6.31 -3.51 36.72
CA PRO A 444 -6.77 -4.26 37.89
C PRO A 444 -7.86 -3.49 38.64
N ALA A 445 -8.89 -4.18 39.13
CA ALA A 445 -10.08 -3.55 39.70
C ALA A 445 -9.77 -2.61 40.88
N GLU A 446 -8.76 -2.94 41.68
CA GLU A 446 -8.29 -2.12 42.81
C GLU A 446 -7.70 -0.78 42.34
N LEU A 447 -6.81 -0.82 41.35
CA LEU A 447 -6.22 0.35 40.71
C LEU A 447 -7.27 1.18 39.96
N GLU A 448 -8.18 0.51 39.24
CA GLU A 448 -9.28 1.17 38.52
C GLU A 448 -10.21 1.90 39.52
N ALA A 449 -10.56 1.28 40.65
CA ALA A 449 -11.39 1.90 41.66
C ALA A 449 -10.71 3.11 42.33
N ALA A 450 -9.40 3.04 42.59
CA ALA A 450 -8.66 4.11 43.23
C ALA A 450 -8.45 5.34 42.33
N TRP A 451 -8.13 5.11 41.05
CA TRP A 451 -7.58 6.15 40.20
C TRP A 451 -8.45 6.56 39.03
N ARG A 452 -9.46 5.78 38.61
CA ARG A 452 -10.24 6.07 37.39
C ARG A 452 -10.94 7.42 37.41
N GLU A 453 -11.53 7.80 38.54
CA GLU A 453 -12.19 9.12 38.70
C GLU A 453 -11.22 10.22 39.16
N ASN A 454 -10.03 9.83 39.64
CA ASN A 454 -9.04 10.70 40.26
C ASN A 454 -7.80 10.97 39.40
N SER A 455 -7.82 10.56 38.12
CA SER A 455 -6.69 10.69 37.21
C SER A 455 -7.11 11.30 35.88
N TRP A 456 -6.26 12.18 35.35
CA TRP A 456 -6.46 12.80 34.05
C TRP A 456 -5.14 12.85 33.28
N PRO A 457 -4.84 11.84 32.42
CA PRO A 457 -3.62 11.83 31.63
C PRO A 457 -3.72 12.86 30.50
N ASN A 458 -2.69 13.71 30.34
CA ASN A 458 -2.52 14.55 29.16
C ASN A 458 -1.71 13.79 28.11
N VAL A 459 -2.37 13.35 27.05
CA VAL A 459 -1.82 12.36 26.10
C VAL A 459 -0.84 13.02 25.13
N ARG A 460 0.36 12.44 25.00
CA ARG A 460 1.21 12.69 23.84
C ARG A 460 0.65 11.90 22.66
N THR A 461 -0.12 12.53 21.78
CA THR A 461 -0.70 11.85 20.61
C THR A 461 0.37 11.65 19.54
N PRO A 462 0.87 10.42 19.29
CA PRO A 462 1.70 10.15 18.12
C PRO A 462 0.86 10.40 16.86
N ARG A 463 1.47 10.94 15.80
CA ARG A 463 0.79 11.21 14.52
C ARG A 463 0.08 9.97 13.95
N THR A 464 0.57 8.77 14.26
CA THR A 464 0.03 7.48 13.84
C THR A 464 -1.24 7.04 14.57
N LEU A 465 -1.55 7.59 15.76
CA LEU A 465 -2.74 7.23 16.55
C LEU A 465 -4.03 7.95 16.11
N LEU A 466 -3.94 9.00 15.28
CA LEU A 466 -5.12 9.69 14.74
C LEU A 466 -5.85 8.87 13.66
N ALA A 467 -5.16 7.91 13.03
CA ALA A 467 -5.76 7.02 12.03
C ALA A 467 -6.51 5.82 12.66
N THR A 468 -6.18 5.46 13.90
CA THR A 468 -6.79 4.36 14.63
C THR A 468 -6.98 4.78 16.09
N LEU A 469 -8.18 5.23 16.48
CA LEU A 469 -8.50 5.41 17.89
C LEU A 469 -8.51 4.01 18.56
N PRO A 470 -7.55 3.68 19.44
CA PRO A 470 -7.59 2.43 20.18
C PRO A 470 -8.72 2.50 21.21
N THR A 471 -9.23 1.34 21.62
CA THR A 471 -10.30 1.27 22.61
C THR A 471 -9.74 1.49 24.02
N GLY A 472 -10.24 2.51 24.73
CA GLY A 472 -9.85 2.88 26.10
C GLY A 472 -10.43 4.24 26.48
N ALA A 473 -10.31 4.66 27.75
CA ALA A 473 -10.77 5.98 28.20
C ALA A 473 -10.01 7.14 27.52
N PHE A 474 -8.74 6.90 27.17
CA PHE A 474 -7.88 7.82 26.42
C PHE A 474 -7.15 7.08 25.28
N PRO A 475 -7.19 7.56 24.03
CA PRO A 475 -6.47 6.97 22.91
C PRO A 475 -4.96 6.83 23.16
N GLY A 476 -4.42 5.61 23.12
CA GLY A 476 -2.98 5.34 23.16
C GLY A 476 -2.36 5.30 24.56
N VAL A 477 -3.18 5.36 25.61
CA VAL A 477 -2.75 5.29 27.01
C VAL A 477 -3.09 3.92 27.59
N ASP A 478 -2.11 3.23 28.16
CA ASP A 478 -2.36 2.08 29.04
C ASP A 478 -2.80 2.59 30.41
N ALA A 479 -4.08 2.41 30.74
CA ALA A 479 -4.63 2.84 32.03
C ALA A 479 -3.92 2.16 33.22
N THR A 480 -3.41 0.94 33.04
CA THR A 480 -2.67 0.23 34.09
C THR A 480 -1.35 0.92 34.39
N ASP A 481 -0.60 1.33 33.36
CA ASP A 481 0.68 2.05 33.55
C ASP A 481 0.46 3.38 34.27
N VAL A 482 -0.61 4.11 33.91
CA VAL A 482 -0.95 5.36 34.59
C VAL A 482 -1.32 5.12 36.06
N TYR A 483 -2.13 4.09 36.34
CA TYR A 483 -2.55 3.82 37.72
C TYR A 483 -1.42 3.24 38.57
N GLU A 484 -0.56 2.38 38.01
CA GLU A 484 0.66 1.90 38.69
C GLU A 484 1.62 3.06 38.97
N PHE A 485 1.79 4.00 38.02
CA PHE A 485 2.56 5.22 38.24
C PHE A 485 1.99 6.06 39.39
N LEU A 486 0.66 6.30 39.40
CA LEU A 486 0.01 7.08 40.46
C LEU A 486 0.10 6.38 41.82
N GLU A 487 -0.10 5.07 41.87
CA GLU A 487 0.04 4.26 43.09
C GLU A 487 1.46 4.34 43.66
N ALA A 488 2.48 4.23 42.80
CA ALA A 488 3.88 4.32 43.21
C ALA A 488 4.29 5.71 43.72
N HIS A 489 3.62 6.77 43.26
CA HIS A 489 3.92 8.17 43.60
C HIS A 489 2.88 8.80 44.53
N ALA A 490 1.91 8.02 45.02
CA ALA A 490 0.89 8.51 45.93
C ALA A 490 1.54 9.00 47.23
N PRO A 491 1.13 10.17 47.77
CA PRO A 491 1.62 10.63 49.06
C PRO A 491 1.24 9.62 50.15
N ARG A 492 2.26 9.10 50.84
CA ARG A 492 2.10 8.13 51.94
C ARG A 492 1.72 8.81 53.25
#